data_AF-A0A7Y7BC02-F1
#
_entry.id   AF-A0A7Y7BC02-F1
#
_cell.length_a   1.000
_cell.length_b   1.000
_cell.length_c   1.000
_cell.angle_alpha   90.00
_cell.angle_beta   90.00
_cell.angle_gamma   90.00
#
_symmetry.space_group_name_H-M   'P 1'
#
loop_
_entity.id
_entity.type
_entity.pdbx_description
1 polymer ?
#
loop_
_entity_poly.entity_id
_entity_poly.type
_entity_poly.pdbx_seq_one_letter_code
_entity_poly.pdbx_strand_id
1 'polypeptide(L)'
;AGTSVYSPLEATVHSFANHRVHGDYGPVIILEHEIEDQFFYTLYGHLSTMSLHGLYEGKLIKKGEQFASLGAYHENFHWPPHLHFQIIMDLEGYKGDYPGVCKASEKEIYLDNCPDPKVFLGS
;
A
#
# COMPACT_ATOMS: atom_id res chain seq x y z
N ALA A 1 -11.43 -1.87 -12.34
CA ALA A 1 -10.22 -1.15 -12.78
C ALA A 1 -10.57 0.30 -13.00
N GLY A 2 -9.65 1.23 -12.79
CA GLY A 2 -9.87 2.67 -12.96
C GLY A 2 -10.57 3.38 -11.79
N THR A 3 -10.98 2.64 -10.74
CA THR A 3 -11.48 3.26 -9.50
C THR A 3 -10.35 4.06 -8.86
N SER A 4 -10.58 5.35 -8.61
CA SER A 4 -9.62 6.23 -7.94
C SER A 4 -9.33 5.77 -6.51
N VAL A 5 -8.07 5.86 -6.11
CA VAL A 5 -7.60 5.61 -4.74
C VAL A 5 -7.09 6.93 -4.18
N TYR A 6 -7.54 7.26 -2.96
CA TYR A 6 -7.27 8.52 -2.28
C TYR A 6 -6.53 8.26 -0.98
N SER A 7 -5.62 9.17 -0.61
CA SER A 7 -4.93 9.07 0.68
C SER A 7 -5.87 9.55 1.80
N PRO A 8 -6.19 8.73 2.82
CA PRO A 8 -7.10 9.14 3.89
C PRO A 8 -6.46 10.18 4.82
N LEU A 9 -5.13 10.28 4.82
CA LEU A 9 -4.34 11.22 5.60
C LEU A 9 -3.30 11.92 4.72
N GLU A 10 -2.67 12.95 5.26
CA GLU A 10 -1.41 13.43 4.70
C GLU A 10 -0.36 12.31 4.81
N ALA A 11 0.48 12.21 3.79
CA ALA A 11 1.45 11.15 3.69
C ALA A 11 2.65 11.56 2.85
N THR A 12 3.75 10.83 3.01
CA THR A 12 4.92 10.90 2.15
C THR A 12 5.09 9.57 1.43
N VAL A 13 5.41 9.59 0.14
CA VAL A 13 5.76 8.36 -0.59
C VAL A 13 7.05 7.80 0.00
N HIS A 14 6.96 6.68 0.72
CA HIS A 14 8.11 5.99 1.28
C HIS A 14 8.86 5.23 0.18
N SER A 15 8.14 4.39 -0.57
CA SER A 15 8.68 3.62 -1.69
C SER A 15 7.57 3.07 -2.58
N PHE A 16 7.93 2.56 -3.75
CA PHE A 16 7.00 1.96 -4.70
C PHE A 16 7.73 0.96 -5.59
N ALA A 17 7.01 -0.04 -6.08
CA ALA A 17 7.56 -1.04 -7.00
C ALA A 17 6.47 -1.56 -7.95
N ASN A 18 6.91 -2.34 -8.94
CA ASN A 18 6.01 -3.08 -9.82
C ASN A 18 6.52 -4.51 -9.94
N HIS A 19 6.07 -5.37 -9.03
CA HIS A 19 6.48 -6.77 -8.99
C HIS A 19 5.75 -7.54 -10.07
N ARG A 20 6.47 -7.86 -11.15
CA ARG A 20 5.88 -8.50 -12.34
C ARG A 20 5.80 -10.02 -12.22
N VAL A 21 5.34 -10.49 -11.07
CA VAL A 21 5.22 -11.92 -10.74
C VAL A 21 3.74 -12.28 -10.66
N HIS A 22 3.37 -13.40 -11.29
CA HIS A 22 1.99 -13.87 -11.25
C HIS A 22 1.58 -14.22 -9.81
N GLY A 23 0.45 -13.67 -9.35
CA GLY A 23 -0.05 -13.86 -8.00
C GLY A 23 0.48 -12.88 -6.95
N ASP A 24 1.39 -11.99 -7.34
CA ASP A 24 1.93 -10.92 -6.49
C ASP A 24 1.04 -9.65 -6.51
N TYR A 25 1.44 -8.60 -5.81
CA TYR A 25 0.73 -7.33 -5.73
C TYR A 25 0.69 -6.55 -7.04
N GLY A 26 1.67 -6.73 -7.92
CA GLY A 26 1.85 -5.87 -9.09
C GLY A 26 2.33 -4.47 -8.73
N PRO A 27 1.75 -3.39 -9.29
CA PRO A 27 2.08 -2.03 -8.90
C PRO A 27 1.71 -1.77 -7.43
N VAL A 28 2.71 -1.41 -6.64
CA VAL A 28 2.63 -1.13 -5.20
C VAL A 28 3.12 0.27 -4.91
N ILE A 29 2.39 0.98 -4.05
CA ILE A 29 2.82 2.23 -3.44
C ILE A 29 2.75 2.07 -1.92
N ILE A 30 3.83 2.45 -1.24
CA ILE A 30 3.88 2.52 0.22
C ILE A 30 3.94 3.99 0.62
N LEU A 31 2.98 4.41 1.44
CA LEU A 31 2.93 5.74 2.03
C LEU A 31 3.35 5.66 3.49
N GLU A 32 4.15 6.62 3.94
CA GLU A 32 4.49 6.88 5.33
C GLU A 32 3.59 7.99 5.87
N HIS A 33 3.14 7.83 7.10
CA HIS A 33 2.28 8.76 7.80
C HIS A 33 2.85 9.07 9.17
N GLU A 34 2.55 10.27 9.67
CA GLU A 34 2.92 10.72 11.00
C GLU A 34 1.68 11.26 11.72
N ILE A 35 1.42 10.77 12.94
CA ILE A 35 0.36 11.25 13.83
C ILE A 35 0.94 11.31 15.24
N GLU A 36 0.88 12.47 15.89
CA GLU A 36 1.35 12.64 17.28
C GLU A 36 2.77 12.07 17.52
N ASP A 37 3.71 12.37 16.60
CA ASP A 37 5.09 11.90 16.60
C ASP A 37 5.27 10.37 16.41
N GLN A 38 4.22 9.63 16.07
CA GLN A 38 4.26 8.22 15.71
C GLN A 38 4.17 8.02 14.20
N PHE A 39 5.10 7.22 13.67
CA PHE A 39 5.13 6.82 12.26
C PHE A 39 4.43 5.48 12.04
N PHE A 40 3.77 5.35 10.90
CA PHE A 40 3.29 4.07 10.38
C PHE A 40 3.17 4.15 8.86
N TYR A 41 2.95 3.02 8.23
CA TYR A 41 2.93 2.90 6.79
C TYR A 41 1.63 2.30 6.30
N THR A 42 1.24 2.66 5.09
CA THR A 42 0.15 2.00 4.36
C THR A 42 0.64 1.50 3.01
N LEU A 43 0.36 0.23 2.71
CA LEU A 43 0.68 -0.42 1.44
C LEU A 43 -0.58 -0.51 0.59
N TYR A 44 -0.49 -0.03 -0.65
CA TYR A 44 -1.54 -0.11 -1.66
C TYR A 44 -1.05 -0.96 -2.83
N GLY A 45 -1.62 -2.16 -2.98
CA GLY A 45 -1.30 -3.09 -4.06
C GLY A 45 -2.39 -3.18 -5.13
N HIS A 46 -2.09 -3.89 -6.22
CA HIS A 46 -2.96 -4.09 -7.38
C HIS A 46 -3.38 -2.80 -8.08
N LEU A 47 -2.54 -1.77 -8.01
CA LEU A 47 -2.76 -0.48 -8.65
C LEU A 47 -2.51 -0.55 -10.17
N SER A 48 -2.90 0.49 -10.89
CA SER A 48 -2.55 0.64 -12.30
C SER A 48 -1.08 1.02 -12.45
N THR A 49 -0.45 0.60 -13.54
CA THR A 49 0.97 0.91 -13.80
C THR A 49 1.21 2.42 -13.91
N MET A 50 0.22 3.15 -14.45
CA MET A 50 0.21 4.60 -14.51
C MET A 50 0.24 5.29 -13.15
N SER A 51 -0.21 4.64 -12.08
CA SER A 51 -0.15 5.20 -10.72
C SER A 51 1.29 5.39 -10.24
N LEU A 52 2.27 4.72 -10.85
CA LEU A 52 3.69 4.87 -10.51
C LEU A 52 4.36 6.04 -11.26
N HIS A 53 3.71 6.61 -12.28
CA HIS A 53 4.31 7.66 -13.09
C HIS A 53 4.40 8.97 -12.31
N GLY A 54 5.59 9.58 -12.29
CA GLY A 54 5.82 10.84 -11.59
C GLY A 54 5.80 10.71 -10.06
N LEU A 55 5.90 9.49 -9.52
CA LEU A 55 6.26 9.26 -8.12
C LEU A 55 7.77 9.34 -7.94
N TYR A 56 8.16 9.77 -6.75
CA TYR A 56 9.52 9.72 -6.23
C TYR A 56 9.44 9.57 -4.70
N GLU A 57 10.42 8.92 -4.10
CA GLU A 57 10.49 8.81 -2.63
C GLU A 57 10.60 10.21 -2.02
N GLY A 58 9.87 10.47 -0.94
CA GLY A 58 9.76 11.79 -0.34
C GLY A 58 8.69 12.70 -0.97
N LYS A 59 7.96 12.25 -1.99
CA LYS A 59 6.84 13.03 -2.56
C LYS A 59 5.71 13.14 -1.54
N LEU A 60 5.26 14.36 -1.27
CA LEU A 60 4.09 14.61 -0.42
C LEU A 60 2.79 14.29 -1.15
N ILE A 61 1.86 13.65 -0.43
CA ILE A 61 0.49 13.35 -0.83
C ILE A 61 -0.43 13.95 0.23
N LYS A 62 -1.29 14.89 -0.16
CA LYS A 62 -2.20 15.55 0.79
C LYS A 62 -3.33 14.63 1.20
N LYS A 63 -3.91 14.92 2.38
CA LYS A 63 -5.16 14.29 2.80
C LYS A 63 -6.26 14.50 1.75
N GLY A 64 -6.91 13.40 1.35
CA GLY A 64 -7.96 13.38 0.33
C GLY A 64 -7.45 13.53 -1.11
N GLU A 65 -6.13 13.54 -1.33
CA GLU A 65 -5.55 13.58 -2.67
C GLU A 65 -5.70 12.23 -3.37
N GLN A 66 -6.15 12.25 -4.62
CA GLN A 66 -6.06 11.08 -5.49
C GLN A 66 -4.59 10.89 -5.88
N PHE A 67 -4.03 9.74 -5.52
CA PHE A 67 -2.64 9.42 -5.86
C PHE A 67 -2.51 8.18 -6.75
N ALA A 68 -3.56 7.37 -6.87
CA ALA A 68 -3.53 6.14 -7.65
C ALA A 68 -4.92 5.76 -8.20
N SER A 69 -4.95 4.65 -8.93
CA SER A 69 -6.17 3.99 -9.41
C SER A 69 -5.98 2.48 -9.45
N LEU A 70 -7.07 1.71 -9.35
CA LEU A 70 -7.01 0.24 -9.42
C LEU A 70 -6.60 -0.23 -10.82
N GLY A 71 -5.65 -1.16 -10.89
CA GLY A 71 -5.16 -1.73 -12.13
C GLY A 71 -6.19 -2.58 -12.87
N ALA A 72 -6.03 -2.70 -14.19
CA ALA A 72 -6.71 -3.72 -14.95
C ALA A 72 -6.10 -5.11 -14.71
N TYR A 73 -6.85 -6.15 -15.04
CA TYR A 73 -6.43 -7.56 -14.85
C TYR A 73 -5.05 -7.89 -15.43
N HIS A 74 -4.67 -7.27 -16.55
CA HIS A 74 -3.37 -7.48 -17.18
C HIS A 74 -2.24 -6.65 -16.54
N GLU A 75 -2.57 -5.59 -15.80
CA GLU A 75 -1.62 -4.70 -15.15
C GLU A 75 -1.27 -5.16 -13.72
N ASN A 76 -2.20 -5.81 -13.03
CA ASN A 76 -2.05 -6.32 -11.67
C ASN A 76 -1.77 -7.83 -11.63
N PHE A 77 -1.26 -8.40 -12.73
CA PHE A 77 -0.82 -9.80 -12.83
C PHE A 77 -1.91 -10.85 -12.57
N HIS A 78 -3.08 -10.62 -13.15
CA HIS A 78 -4.22 -11.56 -13.23
C HIS A 78 -5.06 -11.66 -11.97
N TRP A 79 -5.07 -10.60 -11.17
CA TRP A 79 -6.06 -10.45 -10.10
C TRP A 79 -7.31 -9.73 -10.63
N PRO A 80 -8.53 -10.17 -10.26
CA PRO A 80 -9.72 -9.34 -10.42
C PRO A 80 -9.46 -7.95 -9.83
N PRO A 81 -9.86 -6.84 -10.47
CA PRO A 81 -9.54 -5.50 -9.97
C PRO A 81 -10.07 -5.27 -8.55
N HIS A 82 -9.16 -5.17 -7.57
CA HIS A 82 -9.45 -4.90 -6.17
C HIS A 82 -8.28 -4.13 -5.57
N LEU A 83 -8.47 -3.58 -4.36
CA LEU A 83 -7.41 -2.93 -3.61
C LEU A 83 -6.84 -3.91 -2.58
N HIS A 84 -5.52 -4.12 -2.60
CA HIS A 84 -4.83 -4.65 -1.42
C HIS A 84 -4.44 -3.45 -0.55
N PHE A 85 -4.90 -3.42 0.70
CA PHE A 85 -4.60 -2.35 1.65
C PHE A 85 -4.11 -2.97 2.96
N GLN A 86 -2.95 -2.51 3.44
CA GLN A 86 -2.33 -2.99 4.66
C GLN A 86 -1.78 -1.80 5.45
N ILE A 87 -2.02 -1.77 6.76
CA ILE A 87 -1.33 -0.87 7.69
C ILE A 87 -0.14 -1.64 8.27
N ILE A 88 0.99 -0.97 8.43
CA ILE A 88 2.25 -1.57 8.89
C ILE A 88 2.89 -0.62 9.89
N MET A 89 3.24 -1.08 11.09
CA MET A 89 3.86 -0.24 12.13
C MET A 89 5.37 -0.10 11.92
N ASP A 90 6.05 -1.20 11.59
CA ASP A 90 7.47 -1.24 11.25
C ASP A 90 7.65 -1.93 9.89
N LEU A 91 8.25 -1.22 8.93
CA LEU A 91 8.55 -1.78 7.61
C LEU A 91 9.76 -2.71 7.62
N GLU A 92 10.51 -2.85 8.72
CA GLU A 92 11.63 -3.79 8.88
C GLU A 92 12.70 -3.68 7.78
N GLY A 93 12.85 -2.47 7.21
CA GLY A 93 13.77 -2.19 6.10
C GLY A 93 13.28 -2.59 4.71
N TYR A 94 12.06 -3.11 4.56
CA TYR A 94 11.47 -3.40 3.26
C TYR A 94 11.19 -2.12 2.46
N LYS A 95 11.35 -2.21 1.13
CA LYS A 95 11.08 -1.12 0.19
C LYS A 95 10.31 -1.63 -1.02
N GLY A 96 9.22 -0.95 -1.36
CA GLY A 96 8.37 -1.31 -2.50
C GLY A 96 7.64 -2.65 -2.35
N ASP A 97 7.69 -3.27 -1.19
CA ASP A 97 7.03 -4.52 -0.87
C ASP A 97 6.86 -4.65 0.65
N TYR A 98 5.95 -5.48 1.10
CA TYR A 98 5.87 -5.99 2.47
C TYR A 98 5.07 -7.29 2.50
N PRO A 99 5.43 -8.30 3.32
CA PRO A 99 4.69 -9.56 3.35
C PRO A 99 3.22 -9.36 3.77
N GLY A 100 2.27 -9.69 2.88
CA GLY A 100 0.84 -9.74 3.21
C GLY A 100 0.28 -11.16 3.31
N VAL A 101 1.14 -12.17 3.25
CA VAL A 101 0.86 -13.52 3.75
C VAL A 101 2.02 -13.98 4.63
N CYS A 102 1.72 -14.66 5.72
CA CYS A 102 2.71 -15.19 6.65
C CYS A 102 2.45 -16.65 6.96
N LYS A 103 3.46 -17.36 7.48
CA LYS A 103 3.25 -18.72 8.00
C LYS A 103 2.38 -18.64 9.25
N ALA A 104 1.63 -19.69 9.52
CA ALA A 104 0.81 -19.78 10.73
C ALA A 104 1.61 -19.56 12.03
N SER A 105 2.88 -19.96 12.04
CA SER A 105 3.81 -19.77 13.16
C SER A 105 4.23 -18.31 13.41
N GLU A 106 4.08 -17.44 12.42
CA GLU A 106 4.49 -16.02 12.45
C GLU A 106 3.26 -15.10 12.60
N LYS A 107 2.06 -15.68 12.67
CA LYS A 107 0.80 -14.95 12.64
C LYS A 107 0.71 -13.85 13.71
N GLU A 108 1.12 -14.13 14.94
CA GLU A 108 1.03 -13.16 16.04
C GLU A 108 1.92 -11.94 15.78
N ILE A 109 3.15 -12.16 15.29
CA ILE A 109 4.10 -11.10 14.94
C ILE A 109 3.50 -10.17 13.87
N TYR A 110 2.95 -10.74 12.80
CA TYR A 110 2.36 -9.95 11.72
C TYR A 110 1.03 -9.28 12.11
N LEU A 111 0.24 -9.87 13.01
CA LEU A 111 -0.98 -9.23 13.51
C LEU A 111 -0.68 -8.03 14.40
N ASP A 112 0.38 -8.10 15.21
CA ASP A 112 0.82 -6.99 16.04
C ASP A 112 1.40 -5.85 15.18
N ASN A 113 2.15 -6.20 14.12
CA ASN A 113 2.73 -5.20 13.22
C ASN A 113 1.74 -4.65 12.17
N CYS A 114 0.70 -5.42 11.83
CA CYS A 114 -0.29 -5.06 10.82
C CYS A 114 -1.69 -4.96 11.43
N PRO A 115 -2.03 -3.83 12.09
CA PRO A 115 -3.32 -3.66 12.76
C PRO A 115 -4.48 -3.70 11.76
N ASP A 116 -5.69 -4.06 12.26
CA ASP A 116 -6.90 -4.13 11.43
C ASP A 116 -7.17 -2.76 10.76
N PRO A 117 -7.24 -2.68 9.42
CA PRO A 117 -7.43 -1.44 8.70
C PRO A 117 -8.76 -0.73 9.02
N LYS A 118 -9.74 -1.42 9.63
CA LYS A 118 -10.98 -0.81 10.11
C LYS A 118 -10.74 0.30 11.13
N VAL A 119 -9.62 0.26 11.86
CA VAL A 119 -9.25 1.34 12.79
C VAL A 119 -9.07 2.68 12.04
N PHE A 120 -8.74 2.64 10.75
CA PHE A 120 -8.54 3.80 9.89
C PHE A 120 -9.75 4.19 9.03
N LEU A 121 -10.62 3.23 8.71
CA LEU A 121 -11.70 3.45 7.74
C LEU A 121 -12.92 4.20 8.31
N GLY A 122 -12.97 4.40 9.63
CA GLY A 122 -14.13 5.01 10.29
C GLY A 122 -15.35 4.08 10.24
N SER A 123 -16.03 3.94 11.38
CA SER A 123 -17.33 3.27 11.48
C SER A 123 -18.44 4.07 10.78
#